data_AF-A0A923DJT1-F1
#
_entry.id   AF-A0A923DJT1-F1
#
_cell.length_a   1.000
_cell.length_b   1.000
_cell.length_c   1.000
_cell.angle_alpha   90.00
_cell.angle_beta   90.00
_cell.angle_gamma   90.00
#
_symmetry.space_group_name_H-M   'P 1'
#
loop_
_entity.id
_entity.type
_entity.pdbx_description
1 polymer ?
#
loop_
_entity_poly.entity_id
_entity_poly.type
_entity_poly.pdbx_seq_one_letter_code
_entity_poly.pdbx_strand_id
1 'polypeptide(L)'
;MENIPLMLLLYVVGVVAGILNVMAGGGSAITLPMLIFLGLDSPLANGTNRLAVFIQCIATVISFKREKYSDLKTSMRLAACALPGAVLGAVAAVKMDSLLFQKVLGIFILVMVVTVLFPKSGKNEHRTGESSGGWLIYPVMLGIGFIGGLHQVGIGFFMIAALRHLMNMDLVRINMHKAAVFFIYTIPAMVVFA
;
A
#
# COMPACT_ATOMS: atom_id res chain seq x y z
N MET A 1 29.54 18.66 -5.33
CA MET A 1 28.74 19.28 -4.24
C MET A 1 27.33 19.67 -4.68
N GLU A 2 27.05 19.80 -5.99
CA GLU A 2 25.72 20.18 -6.54
C GLU A 2 24.54 19.26 -6.14
N ASN A 3 24.79 18.00 -5.77
CA ASN A 3 23.72 17.04 -5.47
C ASN A 3 23.34 16.95 -3.98
N ILE A 4 24.05 17.63 -3.08
CA ILE A 4 23.76 17.58 -1.63
C ILE A 4 22.32 18.08 -1.32
N PRO A 5 21.84 19.20 -1.89
CA PRO A 5 20.47 19.65 -1.66
C PRO A 5 19.43 18.64 -2.13
N LEU A 6 19.65 18.00 -3.28
CA LEU A 6 18.76 16.97 -3.82
C LEU A 6 18.74 15.73 -2.93
N MET A 7 19.89 15.27 -2.44
CA MET A 7 19.98 14.13 -1.53
C MET A 7 19.26 14.41 -0.20
N LEU A 8 19.43 15.61 0.36
CA LEU A 8 18.70 16.03 1.57
C LEU A 8 17.19 16.08 1.34
N LEU A 9 16.76 16.61 0.19
CA LEU A 9 15.34 16.63 -0.18
C LEU A 9 14.79 15.21 -0.28
N LEU A 10 15.46 14.30 -1.00
CA LEU A 10 15.06 12.91 -1.14
C LEU A 10 15.00 12.18 0.19
N TYR A 11 15.96 12.46 1.09
CA TYR A 11 15.95 11.93 2.44
C TYR A 11 14.71 12.38 3.23
N VAL A 12 14.43 13.69 3.26
CA VAL A 12 13.26 14.24 3.96
C VAL A 12 11.97 13.67 3.40
N VAL A 13 11.84 13.63 2.08
CA VAL A 13 10.65 13.06 1.41
C VAL A 13 10.52 11.58 1.75
N GLY A 14 11.62 10.81 1.70
CA GLY A 14 11.61 9.40 2.06
C GLY A 14 11.12 9.15 3.48
N VAL A 15 11.58 9.97 4.44
CA VAL A 15 11.11 9.91 5.84
C VAL A 15 9.62 10.24 5.95
N VAL A 16 9.18 11.35 5.35
CA VAL A 16 7.76 11.76 5.37
C VAL A 16 6.87 10.70 4.71
N ALA A 17 7.28 10.20 3.55
CA ALA A 17 6.55 9.15 2.85
C ALA A 17 6.49 7.87 3.67
N GLY A 18 7.58 7.47 4.34
CA GLY A 18 7.61 6.33 5.25
C GLY A 18 6.58 6.47 6.37
N ILE A 19 6.54 7.63 7.04
CA ILE A 19 5.55 7.94 8.10
C ILE A 19 4.12 7.85 7.55
N LEU A 20 3.84 8.50 6.42
CA LEU A 20 2.52 8.48 5.79
C LEU A 20 2.11 7.06 5.37
N ASN A 21 3.07 6.25 4.96
CA ASN A 21 2.82 4.88 4.53
C ASN A 21 2.51 3.96 5.73
N VAL A 22 3.15 4.18 6.89
CA VAL A 22 2.78 3.51 8.15
C VAL A 22 1.39 3.93 8.59
N MET A 23 1.09 5.23 8.65
CA MET A 23 -0.17 5.75 9.19
C MET A 23 -1.39 5.44 8.32
N ALA A 24 -1.29 5.71 7.02
CA ALA A 24 -2.42 5.71 6.09
C ALA A 24 -2.17 4.90 4.80
N GLY A 25 -0.90 4.61 4.47
CA GLY A 25 -0.53 3.92 3.23
C GLY A 25 -0.48 4.79 1.99
N GLY A 26 -0.38 6.11 2.19
CA GLY A 26 -0.34 7.10 1.11
C GLY A 26 1.06 7.50 0.66
N GLY A 27 2.12 7.12 1.38
CA GLY A 27 3.49 7.57 1.09
C GLY A 27 3.96 7.24 -0.33
N SER A 28 3.57 6.08 -0.87
CA SER A 28 3.89 5.71 -2.26
C SER A 28 3.27 6.62 -3.31
N ALA A 29 2.20 7.37 -2.98
CA ALA A 29 1.64 8.40 -3.87
C ALA A 29 2.57 9.61 -4.03
N ILE A 30 3.56 9.76 -3.15
CA ILE A 30 4.57 10.83 -3.20
C ILE A 30 5.86 10.29 -3.83
N THR A 31 6.38 9.16 -3.33
CA THR A 31 7.68 8.63 -3.77
C THR A 31 7.66 8.17 -5.22
N LEU A 32 6.60 7.50 -5.67
CA LEU A 32 6.57 6.96 -7.03
C LEU A 32 6.56 8.05 -8.11
N PRO A 33 5.66 9.06 -8.08
CA PRO A 33 5.73 10.18 -9.02
C PRO A 33 7.03 10.97 -8.92
N MET A 34 7.60 11.12 -7.71
CA MET A 34 8.88 11.80 -7.54
C MET A 34 10.02 11.08 -8.25
N LEU A 35 10.13 9.76 -8.11
CA LEU A 35 11.16 8.97 -8.79
C LEU A 35 11.02 9.09 -10.31
N ILE A 36 9.79 9.03 -10.84
CA ILE A 36 9.51 9.23 -12.26
C ILE A 36 9.90 10.66 -12.70
N PHE A 37 9.55 11.66 -11.90
CA PHE A 37 9.90 13.07 -12.17
C PHE A 37 11.41 13.31 -12.19
N LEU A 38 12.17 12.56 -11.38
CA LEU A 38 13.63 12.58 -11.37
C LEU A 38 14.27 11.81 -12.53
N GLY A 39 13.46 11.28 -13.45
CA GLY A 39 13.92 10.68 -14.70
C GLY A 39 14.07 9.16 -14.67
N LEU A 40 13.63 8.48 -13.60
CA LEU A 40 13.54 7.02 -13.64
C LEU A 40 12.39 6.61 -14.56
N ASP A 41 12.59 5.54 -15.33
CA ASP A 41 11.47 4.92 -16.02
C ASP A 41 10.46 4.33 -15.00
N SER A 42 9.22 4.12 -15.46
CA SER A 42 8.13 3.72 -14.58
C SER A 42 8.35 2.35 -13.89
N PRO A 43 8.83 1.31 -14.60
CA PRO A 43 9.16 0.03 -13.95
C PRO A 43 10.24 0.15 -12.87
N LEU A 44 11.34 0.85 -13.14
CA LEU A 44 12.45 1.04 -12.20
C LEU A 44 12.03 1.88 -10.99
N ALA A 45 11.26 2.94 -11.22
CA ALA A 45 10.69 3.76 -10.15
C ALA A 45 9.76 2.93 -9.24
N ASN A 46 8.93 2.06 -9.84
CA ASN A 46 8.02 1.19 -9.10
C ASN A 46 8.78 0.13 -8.29
N GLY A 47 9.78 -0.52 -8.88
CA GLY A 47 10.67 -1.46 -8.18
C GLY A 47 11.40 -0.82 -7.00
N THR A 48 11.95 0.38 -7.21
CA THR A 48 12.64 1.16 -6.18
C THR A 48 11.71 1.54 -5.01
N ASN A 49 10.50 2.00 -5.32
CA ASN A 49 9.48 2.27 -4.30
C ASN A 49 9.12 1.01 -3.50
N ARG A 50 9.02 -0.16 -4.15
CA ARG A 50 8.71 -1.43 -3.45
C ARG A 50 9.79 -1.83 -2.46
N LEU A 51 11.07 -1.65 -2.81
CA LEU A 51 12.18 -1.93 -1.89
C LEU A 51 12.06 -1.06 -0.63
N ALA A 52 11.77 0.24 -0.78
CA ALA A 52 11.58 1.14 0.35
C ALA A 52 10.39 0.69 1.23
N VAL A 53 9.25 0.33 0.62
CA VAL A 53 8.08 -0.18 1.34
C VAL A 53 8.38 -1.49 2.06
N PHE A 54 9.14 -2.40 1.46
CA PHE A 54 9.54 -3.67 2.06
C PHE A 54 10.37 -3.45 3.34
N ILE A 55 11.42 -2.61 3.26
CA ILE A 55 12.26 -2.27 4.41
C ILE A 55 11.42 -1.60 5.51
N GLN A 56 10.54 -0.66 5.13
CA GLN A 56 9.63 -0.01 6.07
C GLN A 56 8.70 -1.02 6.76
N CYS A 57 8.20 -2.03 6.04
CA CYS A 57 7.32 -3.04 6.62
C CYS A 57 8.04 -3.93 7.64
N ILE A 58 9.33 -4.24 7.43
CA ILE A 58 10.15 -4.95 8.44
C ILE A 58 10.15 -4.18 9.76
N ALA A 59 10.52 -2.90 9.72
CA ALA A 59 10.54 -2.05 10.91
C ALA A 59 9.15 -1.94 11.55
N THR A 60 8.10 -1.78 10.73
CA THR A 60 6.72 -1.63 11.21
C THR A 60 6.19 -2.89 11.89
N VAL A 61 6.44 -4.07 11.31
CA VAL A 61 6.04 -5.37 11.88
C VAL A 61 6.78 -5.63 13.20
N ILE A 62 8.07 -5.32 13.26
CA ILE A 62 8.85 -5.45 14.50
C ILE A 62 8.29 -4.51 15.59
N SER A 63 7.98 -3.26 15.25
CA SER A 63 7.41 -2.29 16.18
C SER A 63 6.06 -2.75 16.75
N PHE A 64 5.13 -3.20 15.91
CA PHE A 64 3.84 -3.71 16.40
C PHE A 64 3.99 -4.95 17.28
N LYS A 65 4.90 -5.86 16.92
CA LYS A 65 5.20 -7.03 17.75
C LYS A 65 5.73 -6.63 19.12
N ARG A 66 6.59 -5.61 19.22
CA ARG A 66 7.11 -5.09 20.50
C ARG A 66 6.01 -4.45 21.36
N GLU A 67 5.06 -3.77 20.73
CA GLU A 67 3.88 -3.19 21.37
C GLU A 67 2.77 -4.22 21.68
N LYS A 68 3.08 -5.53 21.59
CA LYS A 68 2.14 -6.65 21.84
C LYS A 68 0.92 -6.68 20.91
N TYR A 69 0.96 -5.97 19.79
CA TYR A 69 0.00 -6.11 18.70
C TYR A 69 0.48 -7.21 17.76
N SER A 70 -0.06 -8.41 17.93
CA SER A 70 0.25 -9.52 17.04
C SER A 70 -0.96 -10.43 16.87
N ASP A 71 -1.38 -10.61 15.62
CA ASP A 71 -2.27 -11.70 15.21
C ASP A 71 -1.76 -12.27 13.89
N LEU A 72 -0.79 -13.18 14.02
CA LEU A 72 -0.13 -13.80 12.88
C LEU A 72 -1.12 -14.61 12.04
N LYS A 73 -2.09 -15.27 12.67
CA LYS A 73 -3.04 -16.15 11.99
C LYS A 73 -3.91 -15.36 11.02
N THR A 74 -4.47 -14.23 11.46
CA THR A 74 -5.28 -13.37 10.60
C THR A 74 -4.42 -12.67 9.55
N SER A 75 -3.23 -12.16 9.92
CA SER A 75 -2.30 -11.55 8.95
C SER A 75 -1.92 -12.51 7.83
N MET A 76 -1.59 -13.77 8.14
CA MET A 76 -1.23 -14.78 7.14
C MET A 76 -2.41 -15.14 6.22
N ARG A 77 -3.64 -15.21 6.74
CA ARG A 77 -4.83 -15.45 5.93
C ARG A 77 -5.09 -14.31 4.95
N LEU A 78 -5.05 -13.07 5.45
CA LEU A 78 -5.21 -11.87 4.62
C LEU A 78 -4.12 -11.79 3.55
N ALA A 79 -2.87 -12.08 3.93
CA ALA A 79 -1.74 -12.09 3.01
C ALA A 79 -1.89 -13.17 1.95
N ALA A 80 -2.29 -14.39 2.32
CA ALA A 80 -2.53 -15.49 1.38
C ALA A 80 -3.60 -15.14 0.35
N CYS A 81 -4.62 -14.37 0.71
CA CYS A 81 -5.64 -13.89 -0.24
C CYS A 81 -5.14 -12.76 -1.14
N ALA A 82 -4.31 -11.86 -0.62
CA ALA A 82 -3.75 -10.74 -1.41
C ALA A 82 -2.62 -11.18 -2.35
N LEU A 83 -1.86 -12.21 -1.97
CA LEU A 83 -0.65 -12.65 -2.64
C LEU A 83 -0.86 -12.96 -4.14
N PRO A 84 -1.86 -13.77 -4.56
CA PRO A 84 -2.05 -14.08 -5.97
C PRO A 84 -2.39 -12.83 -6.78
N GLY A 85 -3.21 -11.94 -6.21
CA GLY A 85 -3.52 -10.64 -6.80
C GLY A 85 -2.24 -9.83 -7.00
N ALA A 86 -1.40 -9.71 -5.96
CA ALA A 86 -0.16 -8.97 -6.04
C ALA A 86 0.81 -9.49 -7.09
N VAL A 87 0.93 -10.80 -7.25
CA VAL A 87 1.76 -11.40 -8.30
C VAL A 87 1.17 -11.08 -9.68
N LEU A 88 -0.14 -11.27 -9.88
CA LEU A 88 -0.80 -10.96 -11.15
C LEU A 88 -0.69 -9.47 -11.51
N GLY A 89 -0.85 -8.59 -10.53
CA GLY A 89 -0.69 -7.15 -10.70
C GLY A 89 0.74 -6.76 -11.07
N ALA A 90 1.74 -7.37 -10.42
CA ALA A 90 3.15 -7.11 -10.72
C ALA A 90 3.51 -7.57 -12.14
N VAL A 91 3.06 -8.76 -12.54
CA VAL A 91 3.24 -9.27 -13.90
C VAL A 91 2.53 -8.37 -14.92
N ALA A 92 1.34 -7.88 -14.61
CA ALA A 92 0.64 -6.93 -15.46
C ALA A 92 1.44 -5.63 -15.61
N ALA A 93 1.99 -5.08 -14.52
CA ALA A 93 2.76 -3.84 -14.55
C ALA A 93 4.03 -3.94 -15.39
N VAL A 94 4.80 -5.04 -15.29
CA VAL A 94 6.03 -5.21 -16.08
C VAL A 94 5.74 -5.39 -17.58
N LYS A 95 4.54 -5.84 -17.93
CA LYS A 95 4.08 -5.95 -19.33
C LYS A 95 3.50 -4.66 -19.90
N MET A 96 3.24 -3.64 -19.07
CA MET A 96 2.74 -2.35 -19.53
C MET A 96 3.89 -1.50 -20.07
N ASP A 97 3.65 -0.79 -21.17
CA ASP A 97 4.55 0.29 -21.56
C ASP A 97 4.50 1.44 -20.53
N SER A 98 5.58 2.23 -20.47
CA SER A 98 5.73 3.28 -19.48
C SER A 98 4.61 4.33 -19.54
N LEU A 99 4.13 4.67 -20.74
CA LEU A 99 3.07 5.67 -20.91
C LEU A 99 1.73 5.15 -20.38
N LEU A 100 1.38 3.89 -20.67
CA LEU A 100 0.19 3.26 -20.13
C LEU A 100 0.24 3.17 -18.60
N PHE A 101 1.38 2.75 -18.03
CA PHE A 101 1.55 2.70 -16.59
C PHE A 101 1.35 4.07 -15.93
N GLN A 102 1.98 5.12 -16.48
CA GLN A 102 1.83 6.49 -15.97
C GLN A 102 0.39 6.99 -16.06
N LYS A 103 -0.34 6.68 -17.13
CA LYS A 103 -1.77 7.02 -17.26
C LYS A 103 -2.61 6.34 -16.19
N VAL A 104 -2.42 5.03 -16.01
CA VAL A 104 -3.14 4.25 -14.97
C VAL A 104 -2.83 4.82 -13.57
N LEU A 105 -1.55 5.05 -13.28
CA LEU A 105 -1.10 5.64 -12.02
C LEU A 105 -1.70 7.03 -11.79
N GLY A 106 -1.65 7.90 -12.79
CA GLY A 106 -2.16 9.27 -12.71
C GLY A 106 -3.67 9.33 -12.47
N ILE A 107 -4.44 8.51 -13.19
CA ILE A 107 -5.89 8.38 -12.97
C ILE A 107 -6.16 7.89 -11.54
N PHE A 108 -5.41 6.88 -11.08
CA PHE A 108 -5.59 6.33 -9.74
C PHE A 108 -5.31 7.37 -8.64
N ILE A 109 -4.22 8.14 -8.77
CA ILE A 109 -3.90 9.23 -7.83
C ILE A 109 -4.99 10.30 -7.85
N LEU A 110 -5.49 10.68 -9.03
CA LEU A 110 -6.56 11.68 -9.15
C LEU A 110 -7.85 11.21 -8.45
N VAL A 111 -8.27 9.96 -8.68
CA VAL A 111 -9.42 9.37 -7.99
C VAL A 111 -9.20 9.38 -6.48
N MET A 112 -8.02 8.99 -6.01
CA MET A 112 -7.69 9.03 -4.58
C MET A 112 -7.81 10.45 -4.01
N VAL A 113 -7.19 11.44 -4.65
CA VAL A 113 -7.26 12.84 -4.19
C VAL A 113 -8.69 13.33 -4.11
N VAL A 114 -9.52 13.05 -5.12
CA VAL A 114 -10.95 13.40 -5.11
C VAL A 114 -11.67 12.73 -3.94
N THR A 115 -11.44 11.44 -3.71
CA THR A 115 -12.10 10.72 -2.59
C THR A 115 -11.69 11.22 -1.20
N VAL A 116 -10.44 11.68 -1.05
CA VAL A 116 -9.94 12.23 0.22
C VAL A 116 -10.43 13.66 0.45
N LEU A 117 -10.48 14.49 -0.59
CA LEU A 117 -10.93 15.89 -0.50
C LEU A 117 -12.45 16.03 -0.39
N PHE A 118 -13.20 15.09 -0.97
CA PHE A 118 -14.66 15.08 -0.93
C PHE A 118 -15.17 13.81 -0.23
N PRO A 119 -14.91 13.66 1.08
CA PRO A 119 -15.40 12.51 1.82
C PRO A 119 -16.93 12.51 1.77
N LYS A 120 -17.53 11.40 1.34
CA LYS A 120 -18.97 11.23 1.47
C LYS A 120 -19.30 11.27 2.96
N SER A 121 -20.09 12.26 3.38
CA SER A 121 -20.55 12.40 4.76
C SER A 121 -21.35 11.16 5.15
N GLY A 122 -20.67 10.19 5.76
CA GLY A 122 -21.28 8.99 6.31
C GLY A 122 -21.68 9.28 7.75
N LYS A 123 -22.99 9.19 8.03
CA LYS A 123 -23.51 9.17 9.41
C LYS A 123 -22.68 8.17 10.23
N ASN A 124 -22.14 8.64 11.36
CA ASN A 124 -21.47 7.80 12.36
C ASN A 124 -22.51 6.83 12.97
N GLU A 125 -22.84 5.76 12.25
CA GLU A 125 -23.49 4.62 12.85
C GLU A 125 -22.40 3.82 13.57
N HIS A 126 -22.42 3.87 14.90
CA HIS A 126 -21.88 2.80 15.74
C HIS A 126 -22.59 1.50 15.32
N ARG A 127 -22.04 0.80 14.33
CA ARG A 127 -22.54 -0.50 13.90
C ARG A 127 -22.09 -1.53 14.92
N THR A 128 -22.90 -1.72 15.95
CA THR A 128 -22.80 -2.79 16.95
C THR A 128 -23.43 -4.11 16.47
N GLY A 129 -23.57 -4.31 15.16
CA GLY A 129 -24.09 -5.55 14.56
C GLY A 129 -22.97 -6.46 14.04
N GLU A 130 -23.14 -7.77 14.23
CA GLU A 130 -22.28 -8.81 13.64
C GLU A 130 -22.06 -8.56 12.14
N SER A 131 -20.80 -8.70 11.72
CA SER A 131 -20.40 -8.48 10.32
C SER A 131 -21.01 -9.55 9.41
N SER A 132 -22.16 -9.24 8.81
CA SER A 132 -22.80 -10.05 7.76
C SER A 132 -21.91 -10.20 6.50
N GLY A 133 -20.86 -9.38 6.37
CA GLY A 133 -19.94 -9.35 5.22
C GLY A 133 -18.53 -9.86 5.48
N GLY A 134 -18.25 -10.53 6.60
CA GLY A 134 -16.89 -10.93 6.99
C GLY A 134 -16.14 -11.79 5.96
N TRP A 135 -16.86 -12.55 5.12
CA TRP A 135 -16.26 -13.35 4.05
C TRP A 135 -15.85 -12.52 2.81
N LEU A 136 -16.46 -11.35 2.60
CA LEU A 136 -16.15 -10.46 1.47
C LEU A 136 -14.72 -9.91 1.56
N ILE A 137 -14.09 -9.97 2.74
CA ILE A 137 -12.71 -9.55 2.89
C ILE A 137 -11.78 -10.36 1.98
N TYR A 138 -12.03 -11.65 1.77
CA TYR A 138 -11.14 -12.51 1.00
C TYR A 138 -11.04 -12.10 -0.49
N PRO A 139 -12.16 -11.96 -1.24
CA PRO A 139 -12.10 -11.45 -2.62
C PRO A 139 -11.66 -9.99 -2.69
N VAL A 140 -11.98 -9.16 -1.69
CA VAL A 140 -11.50 -7.76 -1.64
C VAL A 140 -9.98 -7.71 -1.47
N MET A 141 -9.40 -8.57 -0.63
CA MET A 141 -7.96 -8.66 -0.46
C MET A 141 -7.25 -9.10 -1.73
N LEU A 142 -7.86 -9.97 -2.54
CA LEU A 142 -7.34 -10.32 -3.87
C LEU A 142 -7.26 -9.09 -4.78
N GLY A 143 -8.32 -8.28 -4.83
CA GLY A 143 -8.35 -7.04 -5.62
C GLY A 143 -7.35 -5.98 -5.11
N ILE A 144 -7.28 -5.78 -3.80
CA ILE A 144 -6.27 -4.92 -3.15
C ILE A 144 -4.86 -5.42 -3.50
N GLY A 145 -4.66 -6.74 -3.46
CA GLY A 145 -3.45 -7.40 -3.90
C GLY A 145 -3.13 -7.04 -5.34
N PHE A 146 -4.06 -7.19 -6.28
CA PHE A 146 -3.86 -6.85 -7.69
C PHE A 146 -3.41 -5.41 -7.91
N ILE A 147 -4.13 -4.44 -7.36
CA ILE A 147 -3.77 -3.03 -7.50
C ILE A 147 -2.42 -2.75 -6.79
N GLY A 148 -2.18 -3.41 -5.65
CA GLY A 148 -0.92 -3.29 -4.92
C GLY A 148 0.28 -3.93 -5.61
N GLY A 149 0.07 -5.01 -6.34
CA GLY A 149 1.03 -5.62 -7.26
C GLY A 149 1.31 -4.74 -8.47
N LEU A 150 0.30 -4.00 -8.94
CA LEU A 150 0.45 -3.10 -10.08
C LEU A 150 1.37 -1.91 -9.74
N HIS A 151 1.02 -1.06 -8.77
CA HIS A 151 1.76 0.18 -8.48
C HIS A 151 2.00 0.50 -7.00
N GLN A 152 1.42 -0.26 -6.05
CA GLN A 152 1.56 -0.05 -4.60
C GLN A 152 1.03 1.30 -4.03
N VAL A 153 0.79 2.30 -4.88
CA VAL A 153 0.24 3.60 -4.50
C VAL A 153 -1.16 3.48 -3.90
N GLY A 154 -1.37 4.08 -2.72
CA GLY A 154 -2.68 4.27 -2.10
C GLY A 154 -3.35 3.04 -1.52
N ILE A 155 -2.73 1.87 -1.64
CA ILE A 155 -3.30 0.58 -1.27
C ILE A 155 -3.67 0.51 0.21
N GLY A 156 -2.91 1.20 1.07
CA GLY A 156 -3.21 1.19 2.50
C GLY A 156 -4.53 1.88 2.82
N PHE A 157 -4.97 2.89 2.06
CA PHE A 157 -6.28 3.49 2.27
C PHE A 157 -7.41 2.49 2.00
N PHE A 158 -7.30 1.74 0.90
CA PHE A 158 -8.26 0.69 0.55
C PHE A 158 -8.25 -0.45 1.57
N MET A 159 -7.07 -0.87 2.04
CA MET A 159 -6.97 -1.91 3.06
C MET A 159 -7.52 -1.43 4.42
N ILE A 160 -7.28 -0.17 4.80
CA ILE A 160 -7.87 0.43 6.00
C ILE A 160 -9.40 0.43 5.89
N ALA A 161 -9.94 0.90 4.77
CA ALA A 161 -11.38 0.92 4.54
C ALA A 161 -11.98 -0.50 4.58
N ALA A 162 -11.34 -1.47 3.91
CA ALA A 162 -11.81 -2.86 3.87
C ALA A 162 -11.81 -3.51 5.26
N LEU A 163 -10.69 -3.43 6.00
CA LEU A 163 -10.61 -4.04 7.33
C LEU A 163 -11.49 -3.33 8.36
N ARG A 164 -11.66 -2.00 8.24
CA ARG A 164 -12.58 -1.24 9.10
C ARG A 164 -14.04 -1.62 8.85
N HIS A 165 -14.47 -1.67 7.58
CA HIS A 165 -15.88 -1.85 7.24
C HIS A 165 -16.32 -3.32 7.20
N LEU A 166 -15.42 -4.27 6.90
CA LEU A 166 -15.75 -5.69 6.77
C LEU A 166 -15.37 -6.51 8.00
N MET A 167 -14.36 -6.08 8.77
CA MET A 167 -13.88 -6.80 9.96
C MET A 167 -14.03 -5.99 11.27
N ASN A 168 -14.54 -4.75 11.23
CA ASN A 168 -14.77 -3.90 12.40
C ASN A 168 -13.52 -3.69 13.28
N MET A 169 -12.32 -3.70 12.67
CA MET A 169 -11.07 -3.53 13.40
C MET A 169 -10.81 -2.05 13.76
N ASP A 170 -10.08 -1.84 14.87
CA ASP A 170 -9.52 -0.53 15.21
C ASP A 170 -8.29 -0.21 14.33
N LEU A 171 -7.96 1.07 14.23
CA LEU A 171 -6.92 1.54 13.30
C LEU A 171 -5.52 0.98 13.62
N VAL A 172 -5.25 0.62 14.88
CA VAL A 172 -3.97 0.06 15.31
C VAL A 172 -3.85 -1.38 14.80
N ARG A 173 -4.87 -2.22 15.02
CA ARG A 173 -4.92 -3.58 14.46
C ARG A 173 -4.91 -3.59 12.94
N ILE A 174 -5.64 -2.68 12.31
CA ILE A 174 -5.64 -2.53 10.86
C ILE A 174 -4.23 -2.28 10.33
N ASN A 175 -3.51 -1.31 10.92
CA ASN A 175 -2.16 -0.99 10.46
C ASN A 175 -1.16 -2.12 10.72
N MET A 176 -1.32 -2.87 11.81
CA MET A 176 -0.55 -4.07 12.09
C MET A 176 -0.76 -5.16 11.02
N HIS A 177 -2.02 -5.47 10.68
CA HIS A 177 -2.32 -6.41 9.59
C HIS A 177 -1.83 -5.90 8.24
N LYS A 178 -2.05 -4.63 7.93
CA LYS A 178 -1.60 -3.99 6.69
C LYS A 178 -0.09 -4.14 6.50
N ALA A 179 0.70 -3.82 7.52
CA ALA A 179 2.15 -3.93 7.46
C ALA A 179 2.60 -5.39 7.23
N ALA A 180 1.98 -6.35 7.91
CA ALA A 180 2.29 -7.78 7.74
C ALA A 180 1.92 -8.28 6.34
N VAL A 181 0.76 -7.88 5.81
CA VAL A 181 0.32 -8.24 4.46
C VAL A 181 1.26 -7.64 3.41
N PHE A 182 1.58 -6.34 3.55
CA PHE A 182 2.50 -5.64 2.64
C PHE A 182 3.89 -6.28 2.66
N PHE A 183 4.40 -6.62 3.85
CA PHE A 183 5.66 -7.34 4.00
C PHE A 183 5.67 -8.64 3.17
N ILE A 184 4.62 -9.46 3.28
CA ILE A 184 4.57 -10.77 2.63
C ILE A 184 4.43 -10.65 1.11
N TYR A 185 3.44 -9.90 0.62
CA TYR A 185 3.19 -9.90 -0.83
C TYR A 185 4.17 -9.03 -1.62
N THR A 186 4.88 -8.11 -0.98
CA THR A 186 5.90 -7.30 -1.66
C THR A 186 7.10 -8.14 -2.08
N ILE A 187 7.40 -9.25 -1.37
CA ILE A 187 8.53 -10.14 -1.70
C ILE A 187 8.43 -10.68 -3.14
N PRO A 188 7.39 -11.45 -3.53
CA PRO A 188 7.32 -11.95 -4.89
C PRO A 188 7.07 -10.84 -5.91
N ALA A 189 6.38 -9.75 -5.54
CA ALA A 189 6.24 -8.61 -6.43
C ALA A 189 7.61 -7.99 -6.76
N MET A 190 8.49 -7.81 -5.78
CA MET A 190 9.85 -7.31 -6.01
C MET A 190 10.66 -8.23 -6.94
N VAL A 191 10.52 -9.54 -6.81
CA VAL A 191 11.19 -10.50 -7.71
C VAL A 191 10.73 -10.34 -9.16
N VAL A 192 9.47 -9.96 -9.40
CA VAL A 192 8.96 -9.72 -10.76
C VAL A 192 9.52 -8.43 -11.37
N PHE A 193 9.87 -7.43 -10.55
CA PHE A 193 10.47 -6.16 -10.99
C PHE A 193 12.02 -6.16 -10.99
N ALA A 194 12.65 -7.24 -10.53
CA ALA A 194 14.11 -7.40 -10.47
C ALA A 194 14.67 -7.94 -11.80
#